data_AF-A0A9Q6EHE3-F1
#
_entry.id   AF-A0A9Q6EHE3-F1
#
_cell.length_a   1.000
_cell.length_b   1.000
_cell.length_c   1.000
_cell.angle_alpha   90.00
_cell.angle_beta   90.00
_cell.angle_gamma   90.00
#
_symmetry.space_group_name_H-M   'P 1'
#
loop_
_entity.id
_entity.type
_entity.pdbx_description
1 polymer ?
#
loop_
_entity_poly.entity_id
_entity_poly.type
_entity_poly.pdbx_seq_one_letter_code
_entity_poly.pdbx_strand_id
1 'polypeptide(L)'
;KHVMVKGIKSPYDGDTVYWSERNSKLYDGETSKALKKQNHKCASCGLKFIDEERVNLHHIDKNHANWKKSNLEAIHESCHDYKHMSKSAS
;
A
#
# COMPACT_ATOMS: atom_id res chain seq x y z
N LYS A 1 18.48 19.83 -1.73
CA LYS A 1 18.98 19.48 -3.09
C LYS A 1 18.02 18.42 -3.65
N HIS A 2 17.18 18.79 -4.62
CA HIS A 2 16.25 17.87 -5.28
C HIS A 2 16.93 17.31 -6.54
N VAL A 3 17.00 15.98 -6.68
CA VAL A 3 17.58 15.33 -7.87
C VAL A 3 16.50 15.25 -8.93
N MET A 4 16.76 15.83 -10.11
CA MET A 4 15.87 15.79 -11.26
C MET A 4 15.74 14.35 -11.79
N VAL A 5 14.53 13.81 -11.76
CA VAL A 5 14.22 12.49 -12.31
C VAL A 5 14.09 12.62 -13.83
N LYS A 6 14.94 11.91 -14.59
CA LYS A 6 14.92 11.91 -16.06
C LYS A 6 13.57 11.40 -16.57
N GLY A 7 12.81 12.29 -17.22
CA GLY A 7 11.43 12.10 -17.64
C GLY A 7 11.20 11.24 -18.87
N ILE A 8 11.49 9.93 -18.80
CA ILE A 8 10.98 8.96 -19.79
C ILE A 8 10.81 7.54 -19.22
N LYS A 9 10.49 7.40 -17.94
CA LYS A 9 10.10 6.11 -17.36
C LYS A 9 8.75 6.24 -16.70
N SER A 10 7.77 5.58 -17.30
CA SER A 10 6.42 5.48 -16.74
C SER A 10 6.45 4.50 -15.55
N PRO A 11 5.58 4.60 -14.54
CA PRO A 11 5.46 3.58 -13.47
C PRO A 11 5.15 2.17 -14.02
N TYR A 12 4.83 2.08 -15.32
CA TYR A 12 4.54 0.88 -16.09
C TYR A 12 5.76 0.28 -16.81
N ASP A 13 6.97 0.86 -16.70
CA ASP A 13 8.20 0.43 -17.42
C ASP A 13 8.90 -0.83 -16.84
N GLY A 14 8.23 -1.61 -16.00
CA GLY A 14 8.76 -2.91 -15.53
C GLY A 14 9.81 -2.82 -14.42
N ASP A 15 10.38 -1.65 -14.11
CA ASP A 15 11.31 -1.39 -12.99
C ASP A 15 10.57 -1.22 -11.63
N THR A 16 9.39 -1.84 -11.50
CA THR A 16 8.44 -1.66 -10.38
C THR A 16 8.87 -2.32 -9.08
N VAL A 17 9.87 -3.20 -9.12
CA VAL A 17 10.39 -3.90 -7.92
C VAL A 17 11.24 -2.94 -7.09
N TYR A 18 12.07 -2.13 -7.73
CA TYR A 18 13.01 -1.22 -7.06
C TYR A 18 12.30 -0.18 -6.17
N TRP A 19 11.20 0.40 -6.67
CA TRP A 19 10.43 1.40 -5.93
C TRP A 19 9.59 0.78 -4.82
N SER A 20 8.99 -0.39 -5.06
CA SER A 20 8.15 -1.06 -4.06
C SER A 20 8.96 -1.67 -2.91
N GLU A 21 10.17 -2.16 -3.18
CA GLU A 21 11.11 -2.57 -2.14
C GLU A 21 11.62 -1.39 -1.32
N ARG A 22 11.91 -0.24 -1.96
CA ARG A 22 12.36 0.97 -1.25
C ARG A 22 11.26 1.54 -0.35
N ASN A 23 10.02 1.61 -0.83
CA ASN A 23 8.88 2.04 0.00
C ASN A 23 8.63 1.07 1.15
N SER A 24 8.80 -0.25 0.95
CA SER A 24 8.63 -1.22 2.04
C SER A 24 9.63 -1.05 3.19
N LYS A 25 10.80 -0.46 2.94
CA LYS A 25 11.81 -0.16 3.98
C LYS A 25 11.41 1.03 4.87
N LEU A 26 10.44 1.84 4.45
CA LEU A 26 9.87 2.90 5.28
C LEU A 26 8.89 2.35 6.32
N TYR A 27 8.44 1.11 6.15
CA TYR A 27 7.45 0.48 7.01
C TYR A 27 8.09 -0.65 7.81
N ASP A 28 8.00 -0.57 9.13
CA ASP A 28 8.38 -1.65 10.05
C ASP A 28 7.14 -2.45 10.52
N GLY A 29 7.33 -3.51 11.31
CA GLY A 29 6.26 -4.23 11.98
C GLY A 29 5.28 -4.95 11.06
N GLU A 30 3.99 -4.83 11.36
CA GLU A 30 2.91 -5.56 10.67
C GLU A 30 2.69 -5.09 9.23
N THR A 31 2.95 -3.81 8.94
CA THR A 31 2.82 -3.25 7.57
C THR A 31 3.84 -3.88 6.64
N SER A 32 5.10 -4.01 7.07
CA SER A 32 6.15 -4.68 6.29
C SER A 32 5.79 -6.15 5.99
N LYS A 33 5.23 -6.85 6.98
CA LYS A 33 4.79 -8.25 6.82
C LYS A 33 3.63 -8.37 5.83
N ALA A 34 2.66 -7.47 5.90
CA ALA A 34 1.53 -7.43 4.97
C ALA A 34 1.99 -7.14 3.53
N LEU A 35 2.89 -6.16 3.35
CA LEU A 35 3.50 -5.84 2.06
C LEU A 35 4.18 -7.05 1.42
N LYS A 36 5.04 -7.74 2.17
CA LYS A 36 5.72 -8.96 1.68
C LYS A 36 4.73 -10.07 1.33
N LYS A 37 3.75 -10.32 2.20
CA LYS A 37 2.69 -11.33 1.98
C LYS A 37 1.89 -11.05 0.71
N GLN A 38 1.65 -9.78 0.39
CA GLN A 38 0.87 -9.34 -0.77
C GLN A 38 1.71 -9.13 -2.02
N ASN A 39 3.00 -9.49 -2.00
CA ASN A 39 3.93 -9.20 -3.09
C ASN A 39 3.90 -7.72 -3.50
N HIS A 40 3.77 -6.86 -2.49
CA HIS A 40 3.69 -5.41 -2.58
C HIS A 40 2.55 -4.90 -3.48
N LYS A 41 1.43 -5.62 -3.52
CA LYS A 41 0.20 -5.19 -4.20
C LYS A 41 -0.86 -4.77 -3.19
N CYS A 42 -1.56 -3.69 -3.46
CA CYS A 42 -2.71 -3.25 -2.70
C CYS A 42 -3.82 -4.30 -2.77
N ALA A 43 -4.32 -4.74 -1.60
CA ALA A 43 -5.41 -5.72 -1.54
C ALA A 43 -6.75 -5.17 -2.10
N SER A 44 -6.90 -3.84 -2.19
CA SER A 44 -8.13 -3.22 -2.69
C SER A 44 -8.16 -3.02 -4.21
N CYS A 45 -7.05 -2.61 -4.83
CA CYS A 45 -7.01 -2.28 -6.27
C CYS A 45 -6.06 -3.17 -7.09
N GLY A 46 -5.26 -4.02 -6.45
CA GLY A 46 -4.31 -4.93 -7.12
C GLY A 46 -3.06 -4.25 -7.69
N LEU A 47 -2.99 -2.93 -7.69
CA LEU A 47 -1.82 -2.17 -8.13
C LEU A 47 -0.68 -2.27 -7.10
N LYS A 48 0.56 -2.16 -7.57
CA LYS A 48 1.74 -2.18 -6.69
C LYS A 48 1.88 -0.86 -5.93
N PHE A 49 2.45 -0.93 -4.72
CA PHE A 49 2.86 0.24 -3.94
C PHE A 49 4.13 0.85 -4.52
N ILE A 50 4.00 1.55 -5.65
CA ILE A 50 5.11 2.19 -6.38
C ILE A 50 5.07 3.73 -6.30
N ASP A 51 3.94 4.28 -5.85
CA ASP A 51 3.73 5.71 -5.73
C ASP A 51 4.23 6.23 -4.36
N GLU A 52 4.38 7.55 -4.22
CA GLU A 52 4.70 8.21 -2.94
C GLU A 52 3.51 8.19 -1.96
N GLU A 53 2.36 7.66 -2.40
CA GLU A 53 1.19 7.40 -1.59
C GLU A 53 1.48 6.53 -0.36
N ARG A 54 0.88 6.92 0.78
CA ARG A 54 1.01 6.18 2.03
C ARG A 54 0.30 4.83 1.98
N VAL A 55 0.94 3.85 2.62
CA VAL A 55 0.36 2.52 2.85
C VAL A 55 -0.29 2.47 4.23
N ASN A 56 -1.56 2.08 4.26
CA ASN A 56 -2.33 1.83 5.49
C ASN A 56 -2.58 0.34 5.68
N LEU A 57 -2.63 -0.08 6.95
CA LEU A 57 -3.08 -1.41 7.34
C LEU A 57 -4.60 -1.42 7.51
N HIS A 58 -5.25 -2.33 6.80
CA HIS A 58 -6.69 -2.54 6.84
C HIS A 58 -7.01 -3.85 7.54
N HIS A 59 -8.00 -3.80 8.44
CA HIS A 59 -8.56 -4.98 9.10
C HIS A 59 -9.70 -5.55 8.24
N ILE A 60 -9.53 -6.77 7.73
CA ILE A 60 -10.52 -7.43 6.85
C ILE A 60 -11.88 -7.55 7.54
N ASP A 61 -11.88 -7.95 8.81
CA ASP A 61 -13.09 -8.12 9.63
C ASP A 61 -13.64 -6.80 10.21
N LYS A 62 -12.98 -5.66 9.97
CA LYS A 62 -13.29 -4.34 10.55
C LYS A 62 -13.21 -4.29 12.08
N ASN A 63 -12.66 -5.32 12.72
CA ASN A 63 -12.41 -5.35 14.14
C ASN A 63 -10.98 -4.88 14.42
N HIS A 64 -10.85 -3.63 14.86
CA HIS A 64 -9.58 -2.99 15.18
C HIS A 64 -8.83 -3.62 16.36
N ALA A 65 -9.45 -4.56 17.09
CA ALA A 65 -8.78 -5.36 18.12
C ALA A 65 -8.13 -6.65 17.57
N ASN A 66 -8.45 -7.06 16.33
CA ASN A 66 -7.96 -8.31 15.75
C ASN A 66 -6.70 -8.09 14.89
N TRP A 67 -5.55 -8.01 15.56
CA TRP A 67 -4.22 -7.82 14.95
C TRP A 67 -3.59 -9.11 14.40
N LYS A 68 -4.39 -10.16 14.12
CA LYS A 68 -3.87 -11.36 13.47
C LYS A 68 -3.37 -11.01 12.08
N LYS A 69 -2.16 -11.45 11.73
CA LYS A 69 -1.54 -11.27 10.40
C LYS A 69 -2.41 -11.75 9.22
N SER A 70 -3.29 -12.71 9.46
CA SER A 70 -4.25 -13.19 8.46
C SER A 70 -5.39 -12.19 8.22
N ASN A 71 -5.69 -11.34 9.20
CA ASN A 71 -6.74 -10.32 9.19
C ASN A 71 -6.26 -8.93 8.75
N LEU A 72 -4.94 -8.76 8.59
CA LEU A 72 -4.32 -7.49 8.21
C LEU A 72 -3.94 -7.51 6.73
N GLU A 73 -4.28 -6.44 6.02
CA GLU A 73 -3.93 -6.20 4.62
C GLU A 73 -3.39 -4.80 4.40
N ALA A 74 -2.32 -4.67 3.64
CA ALA A 74 -1.81 -3.38 3.17
C ALA A 74 -2.69 -2.86 2.03
N ILE A 75 -3.14 -1.60 2.12
CA ILE A 75 -3.85 -0.89 1.06
C ILE A 75 -3.33 0.54 0.92
N HIS A 76 -3.54 1.14 -0.25
CA HIS A 76 -3.27 2.55 -0.48
C HIS A 76 -4.15 3.43 0.42
N GLU A 77 -3.64 4.58 0.85
CA GLU A 77 -4.40 5.59 1.61
C GLU A 77 -5.71 5.96 0.89
N SER A 78 -5.67 6.26 -0.41
CA SER A 78 -6.86 6.58 -1.20
C SER A 78 -7.83 5.41 -1.32
N CYS A 79 -7.31 4.17 -1.39
CA CYS A 79 -8.16 2.97 -1.39
C CYS A 79 -8.82 2.75 -0.02
N HIS A 80 -8.12 3.07 1.05
CA HIS A 80 -8.65 3.04 2.41
C HIS A 80 -9.77 4.06 2.56
N ASP A 81 -9.52 5.30 2.15
CA ASP A 81 -10.50 6.37 2.18
C ASP A 81 -11.71 6.02 1.31
N TYR A 82 -11.52 5.49 0.11
CA TYR A 82 -12.64 5.01 -0.72
C TYR A 82 -13.46 3.90 -0.04
N LYS A 83 -12.79 2.91 0.58
CA LYS A 83 -13.46 1.84 1.34
C LYS A 83 -14.28 2.38 2.52
N HIS A 84 -13.81 3.44 3.19
CA HIS A 84 -14.47 4.02 4.37
C HIS A 84 -15.44 5.17 4.04
N MET A 85 -15.23 5.90 2.93
CA MET A 85 -16.12 6.94 2.40
C MET A 85 -17.43 6.36 1.86
N SER A 86 -17.45 5.08 1.47
CA SER A 86 -18.70 4.39 1.11
C SER A 86 -19.73 4.30 2.27
N LYS A 87 -19.41 4.81 3.47
CA LYS A 87 -20.33 4.90 4.61
C LYS A 87 -20.72 6.32 5.05
N SER A 88 -20.40 7.35 4.27
CA SER A 88 -20.81 8.73 4.55
C SER A 88 -21.81 9.24 3.50
N ALA A 89 -22.86 8.47 3.26
CA ALA A 89 -24.04 8.92 2.52
C ALA A 89 -25.28 8.22 3.12
N SER A 90 -25.68 8.64 4.31
CA SER A 90 -27.04 8.54 4.87
C SER A 90 -27.15 9.52 6.02
#